data_AF-A0A2K8U3C4-F1
#
_entry.id   AF-A0A2K8U3C4-F1
#
_cell.length_a   1.000
_cell.length_b   1.000
_cell.length_c   1.000
_cell.angle_alpha   90.00
_cell.angle_beta   90.00
_cell.angle_gamma   90.00
#
_symmetry.space_group_name_H-M   'P 1'
#
loop_
_entity.id
_entity.type
_entity.pdbx_description
1 polymer ?
#
loop_
_entity_poly.entity_id
_entity_poly.type
_entity_poly.pdbx_seq_one_letter_code
_entity_poly.pdbx_strand_id
1 'polypeptide(L)'
;MSLLRRNLRQVWDQLRAKKLQMPQFLESVQIRKLRGIESLQITFGYPVTVIAGPNGCGKSTVLFACACAYDVSDSRDYTPAVLFPNLKAPAISDHLGDASFEYFLSLTAAG
;
A
#
# COMPACT_ATOMS: atom_id res chain seq x y z
N MET A 1 35.10 -7.15 5.03
CA MET A 1 33.78 -6.47 5.03
C MET A 1 33.71 -5.57 6.26
N SER A 2 33.27 -4.32 6.14
CA SER A 2 33.14 -3.38 7.28
C SER A 2 32.12 -3.88 8.31
N LEU A 3 32.31 -3.50 9.58
CA LEU A 3 31.39 -3.83 10.68
C LEU A 3 29.96 -3.38 10.38
N LEU A 4 29.80 -2.16 9.86
CA LEU A 4 28.49 -1.63 9.44
C LEU A 4 27.80 -2.54 8.41
N ARG A 5 28.52 -2.98 7.37
CA ARG A 5 27.95 -3.85 6.34
C ARG A 5 27.53 -5.21 6.90
N ARG A 6 28.31 -5.76 7.85
CA ARG A 6 27.95 -7.00 8.54
C ARG A 6 26.67 -6.83 9.37
N ASN A 7 26.60 -5.75 10.16
CA ASN A 7 25.44 -5.44 11.00
C ASN A 7 24.17 -5.26 10.16
N LEU A 8 24.24 -4.47 9.09
CA LEU A 8 23.10 -4.26 8.20
C LEU A 8 22.64 -5.55 7.54
N ARG A 9 23.57 -6.41 7.11
CA ARG A 9 23.23 -7.71 6.52
C ARG A 9 22.54 -8.62 7.54
N GLN A 10 23.06 -8.69 8.77
CA GLN A 10 22.44 -9.48 9.83
C GLN A 10 21.01 -9.00 10.14
N VAL A 11 20.80 -7.69 10.28
CA VAL A 11 19.46 -7.12 10.50
C VAL A 11 18.54 -7.44 9.31
N TRP A 12 19.06 -7.33 8.09
CA TRP A 12 18.30 -7.61 6.87
C TRP A 12 17.80 -9.07 6.81
N ASP A 13 18.68 -10.02 7.13
CA ASP A 13 18.35 -11.45 7.13
C ASP A 13 17.33 -11.79 8.23
N GLN A 14 17.50 -11.22 9.42
CA GLN A 14 16.56 -11.37 10.53
C GLN A 14 15.17 -10.84 10.20
N LEU A 15 15.08 -9.68 9.55
CA LEU A 15 13.81 -9.13 9.13
C LEU A 15 13.15 -10.08 8.12
N ARG A 16 13.85 -10.49 7.05
CA ARG A 16 13.25 -11.35 6.01
C ARG A 16 12.59 -12.62 6.56
N ALA A 17 13.19 -13.24 7.58
CA ALA A 17 12.62 -14.41 8.24
C ALA A 17 11.26 -14.13 8.92
N LYS A 18 11.01 -12.88 9.34
CA LYS A 18 9.78 -12.47 10.01
C LYS A 18 8.61 -12.15 9.08
N LYS A 19 8.82 -12.02 7.76
CA LYS A 19 7.74 -11.62 6.83
C LYS A 19 6.51 -12.52 6.96
N LEU A 20 6.70 -13.85 7.05
CA LEU A 20 5.62 -14.83 7.18
C LEU A 20 4.83 -14.71 8.49
N GLN A 21 5.38 -14.02 9.49
CA GLN A 21 4.77 -13.80 10.80
C GLN A 21 4.03 -12.46 10.87
N MET A 22 3.97 -11.69 9.78
CA MET A 22 3.29 -10.39 9.74
C MET A 22 1.86 -10.56 9.25
N PRO A 23 0.86 -10.57 10.16
CA PRO A 23 -0.52 -10.60 9.75
C PRO A 23 -0.85 -9.33 8.96
N GLN A 24 -1.71 -9.47 7.94
CA GLN A 24 -2.21 -8.36 7.13
C GLN A 24 -1.12 -7.53 6.43
N PHE A 25 0.01 -8.15 6.08
CA PHE A 25 1.02 -7.47 5.25
C PHE A 25 0.45 -7.14 3.86
N LEU A 26 0.54 -5.89 3.44
CA LEU A 26 0.13 -5.47 2.10
C LEU A 26 1.18 -5.93 1.08
N GLU A 27 0.87 -6.99 0.33
CA GLU A 27 1.74 -7.56 -0.71
C GLU A 27 1.72 -6.70 -1.97
N SER A 28 0.55 -6.21 -2.36
CA SER A 28 0.43 -5.30 -3.50
C SER A 28 -0.84 -4.46 -3.48
N VAL A 29 -0.79 -3.35 -4.23
CA VAL A 29 -1.94 -2.50 -4.55
C VAL A 29 -2.02 -2.29 -6.06
N GLN A 30 -3.22 -2.40 -6.60
CA GLN A 30 -3.55 -1.97 -7.95
C GLN A 30 -4.39 -0.71 -7.87
N ILE A 31 -3.91 0.36 -8.50
CA ILE A 31 -4.59 1.66 -8.58
C ILE A 31 -5.02 1.88 -10.02
N ARG A 32 -6.25 2.35 -10.23
CA ARG A 32 -6.77 2.75 -11.55
C ARG A 32 -7.51 4.08 -11.48
N LYS A 33 -7.34 4.90 -12.51
CA LYS A 33 -8.07 6.17 -12.74
C LYS A 33 -8.07 7.14 -11.54
N LEU A 34 -6.92 7.32 -10.88
CA LEU A 34 -6.82 8.12 -9.65
C LEU A 34 -5.78 9.25 -9.75
N ARG A 35 -6.22 10.51 -9.64
CA ARG A 35 -5.35 11.72 -9.61
C ARG A 35 -4.22 11.69 -10.66
N GLY A 36 -4.55 11.35 -11.92
CA GLY A 36 -3.60 11.27 -13.03
C GLY A 36 -2.87 9.93 -13.18
N ILE A 37 -3.14 8.95 -12.31
CA ILE A 37 -2.70 7.56 -12.48
C ILE A 37 -3.77 6.81 -13.27
N GLU A 38 -3.47 6.45 -14.52
CA GLU A 38 -4.37 5.64 -15.35
C GLU A 38 -4.44 4.19 -14.85
N SER A 39 -3.28 3.55 -14.70
CA SER A 39 -3.15 2.21 -14.13
C SER A 39 -1.74 2.04 -13.56
N LEU A 40 -1.65 1.61 -12.30
CA LEU A 40 -0.39 1.35 -11.63
C LEU A 40 -0.53 0.16 -10.68
N GLN A 41 0.30 -0.85 -10.89
CA GLN A 41 0.47 -1.96 -9.95
C GLN A 41 1.76 -1.75 -9.16
N ILE A 42 1.69 -1.93 -7.84
CA ILE A 42 2.87 -1.83 -6.96
C ILE A 42 2.91 -3.06 -6.07
N THR A 43 4.03 -3.76 -6.10
CA THR A 43 4.32 -4.87 -5.18
C THR A 43 5.27 -4.38 -4.09
N PHE A 44 4.94 -4.66 -2.84
CA PHE A 44 5.72 -4.23 -1.69
C PHE A 44 6.73 -5.31 -1.29
N GLY A 45 8.01 -4.97 -1.42
CA GLY A 45 9.11 -5.76 -0.91
C GLY A 45 9.29 -5.54 0.59
N TYR A 46 9.43 -6.63 1.33
CA TYR A 46 9.86 -6.62 2.72
C TYR A 46 11.39 -6.88 2.79
N PRO A 47 12.17 -6.20 3.66
CA PRO A 47 11.72 -5.31 4.74
C PRO A 47 11.52 -3.84 4.35
N VAL A 48 12.02 -3.41 3.21
CA VAL A 48 11.99 -2.00 2.79
C VAL A 48 11.53 -1.89 1.35
N THR A 49 10.50 -1.08 1.12
CA THR A 49 10.09 -0.62 -0.20
C THR A 49 10.37 0.88 -0.31
N VAL A 50 10.92 1.32 -1.44
CA VAL A 50 11.21 2.72 -1.71
C VAL A 50 10.27 3.22 -2.80
N ILE A 51 9.50 4.26 -2.49
CA ILE A 51 8.68 5.01 -3.47
C ILE A 51 9.34 6.37 -3.66
N ALA A 52 9.91 6.61 -4.84
CA ALA A 52 10.67 7.82 -5.15
C ALA A 52 10.30 8.38 -6.53
N GLY A 53 10.52 9.68 -6.72
CA GLY A 53 10.21 10.38 -7.97
C GLY A 53 9.97 11.88 -7.78
N PRO A 54 9.84 12.65 -8.87
CA PRO A 54 9.65 14.11 -8.84
C PRO A 54 8.41 14.58 -8.06
N ASN A 55 8.35 15.86 -7.72
CA ASN A 55 7.16 16.44 -7.10
C ASN A 55 5.95 16.33 -8.02
N GLY A 56 4.77 16.05 -7.46
CA GLY A 56 3.53 15.89 -8.22
C GLY A 56 3.35 14.56 -8.96
N CYS A 57 4.33 13.64 -8.97
CA CYS A 57 4.22 12.37 -9.71
C CYS A 57 3.31 11.29 -9.06
N GLY A 58 2.57 11.63 -8.00
CA GLY A 58 1.59 10.72 -7.38
C GLY A 58 2.08 9.86 -6.21
N LYS A 59 3.29 10.09 -5.66
CA LYS A 59 3.81 9.33 -4.50
C LYS A 59 2.85 9.33 -3.29
N SER A 60 2.36 10.51 -2.90
CA SER A 60 1.39 10.63 -1.80
C SER A 60 0.05 9.99 -2.14
N THR A 61 -0.37 10.03 -3.41
CA THR A 61 -1.57 9.32 -3.90
C THR A 61 -1.45 7.82 -3.66
N VAL A 62 -0.29 7.23 -3.97
CA VAL A 62 -0.01 5.82 -3.69
C VAL A 62 -0.07 5.53 -2.19
N LEU A 63 0.56 6.35 -1.35
CA LEU A 63 0.56 6.14 0.10
C LEU A 63 -0.87 6.21 0.69
N PHE A 64 -1.68 7.16 0.23
CA PHE A 64 -3.08 7.26 0.65
C PHE A 64 -3.92 6.09 0.17
N ALA A 65 -3.69 5.60 -1.05
CA ALA A 65 -4.32 4.37 -1.52
C ALA A 65 -3.98 3.18 -0.61
N CYS A 66 -2.72 3.04 -0.19
CA CYS A 66 -2.31 1.97 0.72
C CYS A 66 -2.96 2.10 2.11
N ALA A 67 -3.13 3.32 2.61
CA ALA A 67 -3.79 3.56 3.90
C ALA A 67 -5.25 3.10 3.90
N CYS A 68 -5.94 3.23 2.76
CA CYS A 68 -7.31 2.75 2.59
C CYS A 68 -7.46 1.21 2.61
N ALA A 69 -6.36 0.45 2.66
CA ALA A 69 -6.40 -1.01 2.80
C ALA A 69 -6.68 -1.48 4.23
N TYR A 70 -6.64 -0.58 5.21
CA TYR A 70 -6.72 -0.91 6.63
C TYR A 70 -7.83 -0.10 7.33
N ASP A 71 -8.66 -0.80 8.10
CA ASP A 71 -9.63 -0.16 9.00
C ASP A 71 -8.96 0.19 10.34
N VAL A 72 -9.31 1.35 10.91
CA VAL A 72 -8.79 1.82 12.20
C VAL A 72 -9.97 2.06 13.13
N SER A 73 -10.18 1.14 14.07
CA SER A 73 -11.40 1.03 14.89
C SER A 73 -11.73 2.23 15.80
N ASP A 74 -10.85 3.22 15.95
CA ASP A 74 -11.02 4.34 16.91
C ASP A 74 -10.62 5.73 16.36
N SER A 75 -10.36 5.86 15.05
CA SER A 75 -9.91 7.12 14.44
C SER A 75 -10.78 7.50 13.25
N ARG A 76 -10.83 8.79 12.88
CA ARG A 76 -11.47 9.22 11.61
C ARG A 76 -10.98 8.33 10.47
N ASP A 77 -11.89 7.54 9.91
CA ASP A 77 -11.56 6.45 9.00
C ASP A 77 -10.66 6.93 7.85
N TYR A 78 -9.58 6.19 7.57
CA TYR A 78 -8.75 6.38 6.37
C TYR A 78 -9.46 5.85 5.12
N THR A 79 -10.77 6.12 5.01
CA THR A 79 -11.55 5.75 3.84
C THR A 79 -11.11 6.55 2.63
N PRO A 80 -11.33 6.03 1.41
CA PRO A 80 -11.10 6.79 0.19
C PRO A 80 -11.85 8.13 0.19
N ALA A 81 -13.03 8.21 0.80
CA ALA A 81 -13.78 9.46 0.89
C ALA A 81 -13.08 10.54 1.74
N VAL A 82 -12.42 10.16 2.83
CA VAL A 82 -11.68 11.09 3.70
C VAL A 82 -10.35 11.50 3.06
N LEU A 83 -9.60 10.55 2.50
CA LEU A 83 -8.29 10.82 1.90
C LEU A 83 -8.38 11.43 0.50
N PHE A 84 -9.50 11.22 -0.18
CA PHE A 84 -9.83 11.77 -1.48
C PHE A 84 -11.24 12.38 -1.45
N PRO A 85 -11.44 13.58 -0.85
CA PRO A 85 -12.76 14.21 -0.70
C PRO A 85 -13.52 14.48 -2.00
N ASN A 86 -12.80 14.56 -3.12
CA ASN A 86 -13.37 14.76 -4.46
C ASN A 86 -13.50 13.44 -5.25
N LEU A 87 -13.20 12.30 -4.63
CA LEU A 87 -13.44 10.99 -5.20
C LEU A 87 -14.91 10.68 -4.99
N LYS A 88 -15.69 10.70 -6.06
CA LYS A 88 -17.06 10.20 -5.99
C LYS A 88 -16.98 8.72 -5.59
N ALA A 89 -17.55 8.37 -4.45
CA ALA A 89 -17.66 6.97 -4.05
C ALA A 89 -18.35 6.18 -5.18
N PRO A 90 -17.97 4.92 -5.43
CA PRO A 90 -18.66 4.11 -6.42
C PRO A 90 -20.09 3.90 -5.92
N ALA A 91 -21.03 4.67 -6.47
CA ALA A 91 -22.41 4.25 -6.45
C ALA A 91 -22.44 2.91 -7.20
N ILE A 92 -23.10 1.92 -6.61
CA ILE A 92 -23.33 0.62 -7.22
C ILE A 92 -24.19 0.86 -8.46
N SER A 93 -23.56 1.12 -9.59
CA SER A 93 -24.19 1.16 -10.91
C SER A 93 -23.08 1.23 -11.96
N ASP A 94 -23.06 0.20 -12.80
CA ASP A 94 -22.25 0.11 -14.02
C ASP A 94 -22.05 1.46 -14.70
N HIS A 95 -20.80 1.83 -14.97
CA HIS A 95 -20.29 2.40 -16.23
C HIS A 95 -18.87 2.99 -16.01
N LEU A 96 -17.85 2.24 -16.42
CA LEU A 96 -16.65 2.72 -17.11
C LEU A 96 -16.10 4.13 -16.72
N GLY A 97 -15.54 4.32 -15.52
CA GLY A 97 -14.99 5.65 -15.18
C GLY A 97 -14.38 5.82 -13.80
N ASP A 98 -14.88 5.07 -12.82
CA ASP A 98 -14.58 5.38 -11.43
C ASP A 98 -13.21 4.86 -10.98
N ALA A 99 -12.56 5.64 -10.11
CA ALA A 99 -11.30 5.26 -9.52
C ALA A 99 -11.47 3.99 -8.69
N SER A 100 -10.54 3.05 -8.81
CA SER A 100 -10.59 1.78 -8.07
C SER A 100 -9.27 1.44 -7.41
N PHE A 101 -9.39 0.69 -6.32
CA PHE A 101 -8.29 0.13 -5.55
C PHE A 101 -8.53 -1.37 -5.37
N GLU A 102 -7.54 -2.19 -5.67
CA GLU A 102 -7.55 -3.61 -5.32
C GLU A 102 -6.31 -3.89 -4.46
N TYR A 103 -6.51 -4.55 -3.32
CA TYR A 103 -5.47 -4.84 -2.35
C TYR A 103 -5.25 -6.34 -2.27
N PHE A 104 -3.98 -6.74 -2.17
CA PHE A 104 -3.59 -8.10 -1.87
C PHE A 104 -2.89 -8.10 -0.52
N LEU A 105 -3.56 -8.63 0.49
CA LEU A 105 -3.04 -8.76 1.85
C LEU A 105 -2.59 -10.20 2.08
N SER A 106 -1.49 -10.41 2.79
CA SER A 106 -1.13 -11.73 3.31
C SER A 106 -2.19 -12.16 4.31
N LEU A 107 -2.90 -13.24 4.00
CA LEU A 107 -3.78 -13.93 4.94
C LEU A 107 -2.93 -14.91 5.75
N THR A 108 -2.81 -14.67 7.05
CA THR A 108 -2.39 -15.72 7.96
C THR A 108 -3.63 -16.57 8.23
N ALA A 109 -3.59 -17.88 7.93
CA ALA A 109 -4.62 -18.78 8.41
C ALA A 109 -4.71 -18.60 9.93
N ALA A 110 -5.87 -18.18 10.42
CA ALA A 110 -6.15 -18.16 11.85
C ALA A 110 -6.00 -19.60 12.34
N GLY A 111 -4.93 -19.86 13.10
CA GLY A 111 -4.75 -21.07 13.89
C GLY A 111 -5.47 -20.94 15.22
#